data_AF-A0A816W1J3-F1
#
_entry.id   AF-A0A816W1J3-F1
#
_cell.length_a   1.000
_cell.length_b   1.000
_cell.length_c   1.000
_cell.angle_alpha   90.00
_cell.angle_beta   90.00
_cell.angle_gamma   90.00
#
_symmetry.space_group_name_H-M   'P 1'
#
loop_
_entity.id
_entity.type
_entity.pdbx_description
1 polymer ?
#
loop_
_entity_poly.entity_id
_entity_poly.type
_entity_poly.pdbx_seq_one_letter_code
_entity_poly.pdbx_strand_id
1 'polypeptide(L)'
;MKGVQSTYHHSYTLSFLLVLFQFHHPIVSIDVNTLSSTDSLTISSNRTLVSHGGVFELGFFKPSALPRWYLGIWYKKLVSDKTYAWVANRDNPLSTSSGTLKISGNNLVLLGQSNNCVWSTKSY
;
A
#
# COMPACT_ATOMS: atom_id res chain seq x y z
N MET A 1 -37.36 23.30 48.24
CA MET A 1 -36.62 22.04 48.03
C MET A 1 -36.30 21.94 46.54
N LYS A 2 -35.06 22.26 46.14
CA LYS A 2 -34.65 22.24 44.73
C LYS A 2 -34.26 20.80 44.35
N GLY A 3 -34.95 20.25 43.35
CA GLY A 3 -34.78 18.87 42.89
C GLY A 3 -33.42 18.63 42.26
N VAL A 4 -32.69 17.65 42.78
CA VAL A 4 -31.41 17.17 42.25
C VAL A 4 -31.72 16.09 41.21
N GLN A 5 -31.98 16.49 39.95
CA GLN A 5 -32.20 15.54 38.85
C GLN A 5 -31.42 15.86 37.57
N SER A 6 -30.52 16.85 37.59
CA SER A 6 -29.89 17.36 36.35
C SER A 6 -28.55 16.72 35.96
N THR A 7 -28.00 15.78 36.75
CA THR A 7 -26.60 15.32 36.57
C THR A 7 -26.47 13.97 35.87
N TYR A 8 -27.40 13.03 36.09
CA TYR A 8 -27.29 11.67 35.57
C TYR A 8 -27.53 11.58 34.04
N HIS A 9 -28.54 12.27 33.50
CA HIS A 9 -28.79 12.29 32.05
C HIS A 9 -27.64 12.91 31.24
N HIS A 10 -26.98 13.93 31.82
CA HIS A 10 -25.82 14.57 31.22
C HIS A 10 -24.59 13.64 31.21
N SER A 11 -24.45 12.80 32.25
CA SER A 11 -23.41 11.76 32.32
C SER A 11 -23.57 10.66 31.25
N TYR A 12 -24.80 10.19 31.01
CA TYR A 12 -25.05 9.17 29.97
C TYR A 12 -24.87 9.72 28.55
N THR A 13 -25.31 10.94 28.29
CA THR A 13 -25.11 11.60 26.98
C THR A 13 -23.62 11.86 26.72
N LEU A 14 -22.86 12.29 27.73
CA LEU A 14 -21.41 12.45 27.63
C LEU A 14 -20.69 11.11 27.41
N SER A 15 -21.08 10.05 28.13
CA SER A 15 -20.52 8.71 27.98
C SER A 15 -20.79 8.14 26.57
N PHE A 16 -22.00 8.35 26.05
CA PHE A 16 -22.38 7.93 24.70
C PHE A 16 -21.57 8.66 23.61
N LEU A 17 -21.34 9.96 23.77
CA LEU A 17 -20.49 10.75 22.86
C LEU A 17 -19.02 10.28 22.89
N LEU A 18 -18.50 9.92 24.06
CA LEU A 18 -17.13 9.38 24.22
C LEU A 18 -16.94 8.04 23.50
N VAL A 19 -17.96 7.17 23.52
CA VAL A 19 -17.94 5.90 22.78
C VAL A 19 -17.94 6.15 21.27
N LEU A 20 -18.72 7.11 20.77
CA LEU A 20 -18.73 7.47 19.34
C LEU A 20 -17.38 8.01 18.85
N PHE A 21 -16.64 8.75 19.67
CA PHE A 21 -15.29 9.24 19.34
C PHE A 21 -14.25 8.11 19.21
N GLN A 22 -14.43 7.00 19.93
CA GLN A 22 -13.53 5.84 19.86
C GLN A 22 -13.70 5.04 18.55
N PHE A 23 -14.85 5.19 17.86
CA PHE A 23 -15.08 4.58 16.54
C PHE A 23 -14.62 5.47 15.37
N HIS A 24 -14.24 6.73 15.63
CA HIS A 24 -13.76 7.67 14.62
C HIS A 24 -12.25 7.84 14.73
N HIS A 25 -11.48 6.80 14.44
CA HIS A 25 -10.09 6.99 14.08
C HIS A 25 -10.04 7.44 12.62
N PRO A 26 -9.71 8.71 12.31
CA PRO A 26 -9.38 9.06 10.94
C PRO A 26 -8.15 8.23 10.56
N ILE A 27 -8.35 7.22 9.70
CA ILE A 27 -7.24 6.53 9.06
C ILE A 27 -6.65 7.54 8.08
N VAL A 28 -5.71 8.36 8.55
CA VAL A 28 -4.89 9.19 7.68
C VAL A 28 -3.92 8.25 6.99
N SER A 29 -4.28 7.82 5.78
CA SER A 29 -3.35 7.09 4.91
C SER A 29 -2.44 8.12 4.25
N ILE A 30 -1.17 8.14 4.65
CA ILE A 30 -0.15 8.92 3.95
C ILE A 30 0.29 8.09 2.75
N ASP A 31 -0.26 8.44 1.59
CA ASP A 31 0.12 7.87 0.31
C ASP A 31 1.53 8.38 -0.08
N VAL A 32 2.51 7.47 -0.10
CA VAL A 32 3.85 7.77 -0.59
C VAL A 32 3.87 7.59 -2.11
N ASN A 33 4.36 8.58 -2.85
CA ASN A 33 4.37 8.55 -4.32
C ASN A 33 5.78 8.53 -4.94
N THR A 34 6.82 8.60 -4.11
CA THR A 34 8.23 8.75 -4.51
C THR A 34 9.06 7.62 -3.92
N LEU A 35 10.00 7.10 -4.70
CA LEU A 35 11.01 6.13 -4.26
C LEU A 35 12.40 6.75 -4.42
N SER A 36 13.06 7.05 -3.32
CA SER A 36 14.41 7.64 -3.32
C SER A 36 15.48 6.55 -3.45
N SER A 37 16.73 6.95 -3.74
CA SER A 37 17.83 5.99 -3.91
C SER A 37 18.20 5.21 -2.64
N THR A 38 17.82 5.72 -1.48
CA THR A 38 17.97 5.06 -0.17
C THR A 38 16.82 4.13 0.16
N ASP A 39 15.71 4.22 -0.59
CA ASP A 39 14.50 3.47 -0.34
C ASP A 39 14.48 2.15 -1.12
N SER A 40 13.63 1.23 -0.66
CA SER A 40 13.28 0.05 -1.42
C SER A 40 11.83 -0.32 -1.17
N LEU A 41 11.22 -0.94 -2.18
CA LEU A 41 9.92 -1.58 -2.07
C LEU A 41 10.14 -3.08 -2.03
N THR A 42 9.67 -3.75 -0.99
CA THR A 42 9.78 -5.21 -0.87
C THR A 42 8.40 -5.85 -0.82
N ILE A 43 8.28 -7.10 -1.31
CA ILE A 43 7.05 -7.89 -1.18
C ILE A 43 6.63 -7.99 0.30
N SER A 44 7.58 -8.23 1.21
CA SER A 44 7.30 -8.40 2.64
C SER A 44 6.81 -7.13 3.34
N SER A 45 7.16 -5.94 2.82
CA SER A 45 6.74 -4.68 3.42
C SER A 45 5.26 -4.35 3.17
N ASN A 46 4.63 -4.97 2.16
CA ASN A 46 3.29 -4.62 1.65
C ASN A 46 3.10 -3.12 1.36
N ARG A 47 4.19 -2.36 1.22
CA ARG A 47 4.15 -0.96 0.84
C ARG A 47 3.83 -0.85 -0.65
N THR A 48 3.19 0.23 -1.03
CA THR A 48 2.90 0.60 -2.43
C THR A 48 3.25 2.06 -2.64
N LEU A 49 3.37 2.46 -3.91
CA LEU A 49 3.45 3.87 -4.30
C LEU A 49 2.13 4.28 -4.94
N VAL A 50 1.55 5.37 -4.49
CA VAL A 50 0.26 5.84 -4.99
C VAL A 50 0.45 7.14 -5.74
N SER A 51 -0.06 7.21 -6.97
CA SER A 51 0.02 8.43 -7.78
C SER A 51 -0.68 9.59 -7.08
N HIS A 52 -0.25 10.82 -7.36
CA HIS A 52 -1.00 12.00 -6.96
C HIS A 52 -2.46 11.92 -7.45
N GLY A 53 -3.42 12.22 -6.57
CA GLY A 53 -4.86 12.07 -6.85
C GLY A 53 -5.43 10.64 -6.69
N GLY A 54 -4.60 9.65 -6.33
CA GLY A 54 -5.06 8.31 -5.96
C GLY A 54 -5.68 7.52 -7.12
N VAL A 55 -5.26 7.77 -8.35
CA VAL A 55 -5.75 7.07 -9.55
C VAL A 55 -5.04 5.73 -9.74
N PHE A 56 -3.70 5.75 -9.71
CA PHE A 56 -2.84 4.60 -9.90
C PHE A 56 -2.11 4.20 -8.62
N GLU A 57 -1.81 2.92 -8.53
CA GLU A 57 -1.01 2.35 -7.45
C GLU A 57 0.01 1.36 -8.04
N LEU A 58 1.26 1.51 -7.62
CA LEU A 58 2.39 0.65 -7.99
C LEU A 58 2.76 -0.24 -6.81
N GLY A 59 2.95 -1.52 -7.08
CA GLY A 59 3.48 -2.43 -6.08
C GLY A 59 3.56 -3.87 -6.53
N PHE A 60 3.80 -4.74 -5.57
CA PHE A 60 3.84 -6.17 -5.79
C PHE A 60 2.43 -6.77 -5.76
N PHE A 61 2.19 -7.72 -6.65
CA PHE A 61 0.96 -8.48 -6.67
C PHE A 61 1.22 -9.93 -7.09
N LYS A 62 0.26 -10.78 -6.71
CA LYS A 62 0.22 -12.19 -7.08
C LYS A 62 -1.19 -12.49 -7.61
N PRO A 63 -1.36 -12.75 -8.92
CA PRO A 63 -2.66 -13.14 -9.48
C PRO A 63 -3.19 -14.42 -8.81
N SER A 64 -4.50 -14.51 -8.56
CA SER A 64 -5.10 -15.66 -7.87
C SER A 64 -4.84 -17.01 -8.57
N ALA A 65 -4.68 -17.00 -9.89
CA ALA A 65 -4.51 -18.21 -10.69
C ALA A 65 -3.08 -18.79 -10.65
N LEU A 66 -2.05 -18.00 -10.28
CA LEU A 66 -0.65 -18.40 -10.42
C LEU A 66 0.18 -18.08 -9.18
N PRO A 67 1.05 -18.99 -8.71
CA PRO A 67 1.95 -18.76 -7.57
C PRO A 67 3.19 -17.94 -7.99
N ARG A 68 2.99 -16.85 -8.75
CA ARG A 68 4.05 -16.02 -9.34
C ARG A 68 3.83 -14.56 -8.94
N TRP A 69 4.91 -13.90 -8.54
CA TRP A 69 4.91 -12.50 -8.12
C TRP A 69 5.36 -11.58 -9.25
N TYR A 70 4.68 -10.44 -9.32
CA TYR A 70 4.91 -9.41 -10.32
C TYR A 70 4.98 -8.05 -9.64
N LEU A 71 5.71 -7.14 -10.27
CA LEU A 71 5.67 -5.71 -10.01
C LEU A 71 4.84 -5.05 -11.10
N GLY A 72 3.87 -4.22 -10.73
CA GLY A 72 3.03 -3.54 -11.72
C GLY A 72 2.29 -2.33 -11.17
N ILE A 73 1.52 -1.72 -12.06
CA ILE A 73 0.68 -0.56 -11.81
C ILE A 73 -0.77 -0.94 -12.10
N TRP A 74 -1.69 -0.61 -11.18
CA TRP A 74 -3.12 -0.84 -11.33
C TRP A 74 -3.94 0.40 -10.93
N TYR A 75 -5.22 0.40 -11.28
CA TYR A 75 -6.17 1.42 -10.82
C TYR A 75 -6.52 1.20 -9.34
N LYS A 76 -6.18 2.16 -8.47
CA LYS A 76 -6.31 2.01 -7.01
C LYS A 76 -7.75 1.84 -6.54
N LYS A 77 -8.69 2.57 -7.17
CA LYS A 77 -10.11 2.60 -6.77
C LYS A 77 -10.91 1.37 -7.19
N LEU A 78 -10.36 0.52 -8.06
CA LEU A 78 -11.00 -0.71 -8.52
C LEU A 78 -10.51 -1.89 -7.67
N VAL A 79 -11.20 -2.14 -6.56
CA VAL A 79 -10.74 -3.07 -5.51
C VAL A 79 -11.13 -4.53 -5.77
N SER A 80 -12.29 -4.77 -6.41
CA SER A 80 -12.78 -6.14 -6.68
C SER A 80 -12.00 -6.84 -7.79
N ASP A 81 -11.72 -6.11 -8.87
CA ASP A 81 -11.00 -6.63 -10.03
C ASP A 81 -9.86 -5.67 -10.39
N LYS A 82 -8.68 -5.94 -9.82
CA LYS A 82 -7.48 -5.15 -10.12
C LYS A 82 -7.23 -5.17 -11.63
N THR A 83 -7.44 -4.01 -12.24
CA THR A 83 -7.11 -3.79 -13.64
C THR A 83 -5.66 -3.32 -13.71
N TYR A 84 -4.77 -4.18 -14.22
CA TYR A 84 -3.35 -3.89 -14.35
C TYR A 84 -3.08 -3.09 -15.62
N ALA A 85 -2.66 -1.84 -15.47
CA ALA A 85 -2.29 -0.97 -16.59
C ALA A 85 -0.88 -1.30 -17.11
N TRP A 86 0.02 -1.77 -16.24
CA TRP A 86 1.41 -2.10 -16.60
C TRP A 86 2.01 -3.16 -15.68
N VAL A 87 2.95 -3.97 -16.21
CA VAL A 87 3.65 -5.03 -15.48
C VAL A 87 5.13 -5.03 -15.90
N ALA A 88 6.04 -4.83 -14.95
CA ALA A 88 7.49 -4.71 -15.22
C ALA A 88 8.08 -6.04 -15.70
N ASN A 89 7.92 -7.08 -14.87
CA ASN A 89 8.53 -8.38 -15.05
C ASN A 89 7.54 -9.41 -15.60
N ARG A 90 6.78 -9.01 -16.64
CA ARG A 90 5.73 -9.83 -17.26
C ARG A 90 6.26 -11.17 -17.76
N ASP A 91 7.42 -11.17 -18.41
CA ASP A 91 8.01 -12.36 -19.02
C ASP A 91 8.91 -13.15 -18.04
N ASN A 92 9.37 -12.48 -16.96
CA ASN A 92 10.26 -13.05 -15.95
C ASN A 92 9.66 -12.90 -14.54
N PRO A 93 8.61 -13.66 -14.19
CA PRO A 93 7.99 -13.56 -12.88
C PRO A 93 8.87 -14.06 -11.74
N LEU A 94 8.69 -13.49 -10.54
CA LEU A 94 9.32 -13.95 -9.32
C LEU A 94 8.62 -15.20 -8.79
N SER A 95 9.39 -16.25 -8.50
CA SER A 95 8.86 -17.54 -8.02
C SER A 95 8.61 -17.57 -6.51
N THR A 96 9.20 -16.65 -5.76
CA THR A 96 9.10 -16.59 -4.29
C THR A 96 8.62 -15.21 -3.85
N SER A 97 8.18 -15.09 -2.60
CA SER A 97 7.82 -13.82 -1.97
C SER A 97 9.05 -12.97 -1.56
N SER A 98 10.19 -13.18 -2.22
CA SER A 98 11.43 -12.44 -2.04
C SER A 98 11.67 -11.59 -3.28
N GLY A 99 11.19 -10.35 -3.23
CA GLY A 99 11.29 -9.39 -4.32
C GLY A 99 11.55 -8.00 -3.78
N THR A 100 12.49 -7.29 -4.39
CA THR A 100 12.94 -5.96 -3.98
C THR A 100 13.09 -5.06 -5.20
N LEU A 101 12.31 -3.99 -5.27
CA LEU A 101 12.50 -2.90 -6.21
C LEU A 101 13.32 -1.80 -5.52
N LYS A 102 14.41 -1.35 -6.14
CA LYS A 102 15.22 -0.24 -5.64
C LYS A 102 15.98 0.44 -6.78
N ILE A 103 16.57 1.59 -6.47
CA ILE A 103 17.54 2.22 -7.36
C ILE A 103 18.92 1.61 -7.08
N SER A 104 19.65 1.25 -8.15
CA SER A 104 21.03 0.79 -8.09
C SER A 104 21.84 1.50 -9.17
N GLY A 105 22.80 2.33 -8.75
CA GLY A 105 23.43 3.29 -9.64
C GLY A 105 22.39 4.24 -10.23
N ASN A 106 22.26 4.25 -11.56
CA ASN A 106 21.33 5.09 -12.31
C ASN A 106 20.15 4.28 -12.90
N ASN A 107 19.93 3.07 -12.40
CA ASN A 107 18.87 2.18 -12.90
C ASN A 107 17.90 1.81 -11.78
N LEU A 108 16.63 1.68 -12.16
CA LEU A 108 15.64 1.01 -11.35
C LEU A 108 15.79 -0.50 -11.57
N VAL A 109 16.04 -1.26 -10.51
CA VAL A 109 16.28 -2.70 -10.56
C VAL A 109 15.26 -3.45 -9.72
N LEU A 110 14.77 -4.56 -10.27
CA LEU A 110 13.95 -5.54 -9.57
C LEU A 110 14.81 -6.77 -9.30
N LEU A 111 15.07 -7.02 -8.02
CA LEU A 111 15.82 -8.16 -7.53
C LEU A 111 14.88 -9.22 -6.99
N GLY A 112 15.15 -10.48 -7.30
CA GLY A 112 14.49 -11.63 -6.71
C GLY A 112 15.30 -12.26 -5.57
N GLN A 113 15.08 -13.55 -5.36
CA GLN A 113 15.81 -14.34 -4.37
C GLN A 113 17.32 -14.35 -4.65
N SER A 114 18.12 -14.26 -3.59
CA SER A 114 19.59 -14.23 -3.71
C SER A 114 20.13 -13.03 -4.52
N ASN A 115 19.39 -11.92 -4.56
CA ASN A 115 19.73 -10.69 -5.28
C ASN A 115 19.89 -10.87 -6.81
N ASN A 116 19.25 -11.88 -7.39
CA ASN A 116 19.27 -12.04 -8.84
C ASN A 116 18.48 -10.90 -9.51
N CYS A 117 19.07 -10.21 -10.50
CA CYS A 117 18.37 -9.18 -11.25
C CYS A 117 17.38 -9.84 -12.22
N VAL A 118 16.09 -9.53 -12.05
CA VAL A 118 15.00 -10.12 -12.84
C VAL A 118 14.48 -9.14 -13.88
N TRP A 119 14.55 -7.84 -13.58
CA TRP A 119 14.19 -6.77 -14.50
C TRP A 119 14.95 -5.51 -14.13
N SER A 120 15.33 -4.70 -15.12
CA SER A 120 15.88 -3.37 -14.88
C SER A 120 15.49 -2.40 -15.98
N THR A 121 15.50 -1.12 -15.67
CA THR A 121 15.53 -0.08 -16.70
C THR A 121 16.87 -0.10 -17.43
N LYS A 122 16.90 0.57 -18.58
CA LYS A 122 18.13 1.00 -19.24
C LYS A 122 18.09 2.51 -19.34
N SER A 123 18.90 3.19 -18.53
CA SER A 123 19.20 4.60 -18.76
C SER A 123 20.19 4.69 -19.92
N TYR A 124 19.84 5.47 -20.95
CA TYR A 124 20.72 5.85 -22.06
C TYR A 124 21.39 7.19 -21.76
#